data_AF-A0A352VXG0-F1
#
_entry.id   AF-A0A352VXG0-F1
#
_cell.length_a   1.000
_cell.length_b   1.000
_cell.length_c   1.000
_cell.angle_alpha   90.00
_cell.angle_beta   90.00
_cell.angle_gamma   90.00
#
_symmetry.space_group_name_H-M   'P 1'
#
loop_
_entity.id
_entity.type
_entity.pdbx_description
1 polymer ?
#
loop_
_entity_poly.entity_id
_entity_poly.type
_entity_poly.pdbx_seq_one_letter_code
_entity_poly.pdbx_strand_id
1 'polypeptide(L)'
;MVEILKTVSLKTTGEQLTIKKITAPDIEYADRLYHFLDHKSDNTLRDLRQKLRGDYKEECIDNFFIGEINDKIAGQLWYGYPINRSVGNFGHVYTALEHRKKGITNELMKYFIEDFNACNVKALLCGTGSAWIAKIYLDFGFVTVVPGTDHGPLVLLKKEAGKSFTEFAAKYYSPGSAIAAHRGTSVYKYEIDKMLANIFLLNGIVMHRIMAAAPLSYQEALFMAEDQKGIITAAEAENSAIPGWAYILNTGSLMENESPVFDFFLHPAYLSQAKQFTEKSLHLAAAKGIKNVYSWFPAVEELKISVCRELGFSEAACIRGYCLIQGKNFNLYILKKCLD
;
A
#
# COMPACT_ATOMS: atom_id res chain seq x y z
N MET A 1 -14.76 -9.86 -16.37
CA MET A 1 -15.61 -11.05 -16.68
C MET A 1 -16.29 -11.47 -15.40
N VAL A 2 -17.63 -11.57 -15.43
CA VAL A 2 -18.43 -11.95 -14.27
C VAL A 2 -18.68 -13.46 -14.28
N GLU A 3 -18.29 -14.12 -13.20
CA GLU A 3 -18.51 -15.55 -12.96
C GLU A 3 -19.54 -15.72 -11.84
N ILE A 4 -20.60 -16.49 -12.05
CA ILE A 4 -21.53 -16.87 -10.97
C ILE A 4 -20.98 -18.11 -10.31
N LEU A 5 -20.58 -17.99 -9.03
CA LEU A 5 -19.99 -19.09 -8.28
C LEU A 5 -21.07 -19.99 -7.67
N LYS A 6 -22.08 -19.39 -7.03
CA LYS A 6 -23.17 -20.14 -6.37
C LYS A 6 -24.36 -19.26 -6.03
N THR A 7 -25.53 -19.88 -5.84
CA THR A 7 -26.64 -19.28 -5.08
C THR A 7 -26.86 -20.07 -3.80
N VAL A 8 -26.91 -19.38 -2.65
CA VAL A 8 -27.07 -19.99 -1.32
C VAL A 8 -28.23 -19.35 -0.57
N SER A 9 -28.97 -20.16 0.20
CA SER A 9 -29.98 -19.63 1.12
C SER A 9 -29.32 -19.22 2.43
N LEU A 10 -29.50 -17.97 2.85
CA LEU A 10 -28.95 -17.44 4.09
C LEU A 10 -29.69 -18.05 5.28
N LYS A 11 -28.97 -18.80 6.12
CA LYS A 11 -29.56 -19.56 7.25
C LYS A 11 -30.44 -18.73 8.19
N THR A 12 -30.15 -17.44 8.33
CA THR A 12 -30.84 -16.55 9.27
C THR A 12 -32.15 -15.99 8.73
N THR A 13 -32.28 -15.81 7.41
CA THR A 13 -33.42 -15.13 6.78
C THR A 13 -34.14 -15.95 5.72
N GLY A 14 -33.50 -17.00 5.20
CA GLY A 14 -33.96 -17.77 4.04
C GLY A 14 -33.73 -17.10 2.69
N GLU A 15 -33.32 -15.81 2.67
CA GLU A 15 -33.05 -15.07 1.43
C GLU A 15 -32.00 -15.76 0.56
N GLN A 16 -32.18 -15.69 -0.76
CA GLN A 16 -31.23 -16.23 -1.71
C GLN A 16 -30.13 -15.20 -1.98
N LEU A 17 -28.89 -15.58 -1.68
CA LEU A 17 -27.69 -14.82 -1.99
C LEU A 17 -27.00 -15.44 -3.20
N THR A 18 -26.94 -14.72 -4.30
CA THR A 18 -26.12 -15.08 -5.47
C THR A 18 -24.73 -14.51 -5.31
N ILE A 19 -23.73 -15.39 -5.32
CA ILE A 19 -22.32 -15.05 -5.15
C ILE A 19 -21.66 -15.05 -6.53
N LYS A 20 -21.00 -13.94 -6.84
CA LYS A 20 -20.31 -13.70 -8.11
C LYS A 20 -18.84 -13.37 -7.85
N LYS A 21 -17.96 -13.79 -8.74
CA LYS A 21 -16.58 -13.32 -8.83
C LYS A 21 -16.44 -12.42 -10.05
N ILE A 22 -15.71 -11.34 -9.89
CA ILE A 22 -15.38 -10.41 -10.96
C ILE A 22 -13.88 -10.22 -10.93
N THR A 23 -13.22 -10.58 -12.03
CA THR A 23 -11.82 -10.23 -12.25
C THR A 23 -11.78 -9.01 -13.15
N ALA A 24 -11.15 -7.94 -12.67
CA ALA A 24 -10.99 -6.70 -13.41
C ALA A 24 -10.06 -6.89 -14.63
N PRO A 25 -10.23 -6.10 -15.71
CA PRO A 25 -11.24 -5.04 -15.88
C PRO A 25 -12.66 -5.56 -16.09
N ASP A 26 -13.63 -4.79 -15.63
CA ASP A 26 -15.05 -5.03 -15.86
C ASP A 26 -15.81 -3.69 -15.75
N ILE A 27 -15.93 -2.99 -16.89
CA ILE A 27 -16.49 -1.64 -16.93
C ILE A 27 -18.00 -1.64 -16.68
N GLU A 28 -18.71 -2.70 -17.09
CA GLU A 28 -20.15 -2.82 -16.91
C GLU A 28 -20.52 -2.92 -15.43
N TYR A 29 -19.71 -3.64 -14.65
CA TYR A 29 -19.92 -3.75 -13.22
C TYR A 29 -19.37 -2.56 -12.42
N ALA A 30 -18.52 -1.72 -13.05
CA ALA A 30 -17.88 -0.59 -12.39
C ALA A 30 -18.88 0.39 -11.78
N ASP A 31 -19.95 0.74 -12.49
CA ASP A 31 -20.94 1.70 -12.01
C ASP A 31 -21.72 1.17 -10.80
N ARG A 32 -22.07 -0.13 -10.80
CA ARG A 32 -22.79 -0.76 -9.68
C ARG A 32 -21.92 -0.80 -8.42
N LEU A 33 -20.65 -1.18 -8.56
CA LEU A 33 -19.69 -1.19 -7.46
C LEU A 33 -19.37 0.21 -6.96
N TYR A 34 -19.22 1.17 -7.87
CA TYR A 34 -19.00 2.56 -7.52
C TYR A 34 -20.14 3.11 -6.67
N HIS A 35 -21.38 2.94 -7.13
CA HIS A 35 -22.54 3.40 -6.36
C HIS A 35 -22.63 2.70 -5.00
N PHE A 36 -22.38 1.39 -4.95
CA PHE A 36 -22.40 0.62 -3.70
C PHE A 36 -21.33 1.06 -2.68
N LEU A 37 -20.22 1.63 -3.15
CA LEU A 37 -19.07 2.02 -2.34
C LEU A 37 -18.86 3.54 -2.26
N ASP A 38 -19.85 4.34 -2.66
CA ASP A 38 -19.80 5.81 -2.68
C ASP A 38 -19.46 6.44 -1.32
N HIS A 39 -19.73 5.73 -0.22
CA HIS A 39 -19.36 6.08 1.15
C HIS A 39 -17.85 6.02 1.44
N LYS A 40 -17.02 5.55 0.50
CA LYS A 40 -15.55 5.53 0.62
C LYS A 40 -14.94 6.87 0.22
N SER A 41 -13.68 7.10 0.61
CA SER A 41 -12.96 8.32 0.25
C SER A 41 -12.67 8.41 -1.26
N ASP A 42 -12.47 9.63 -1.76
CA ASP A 42 -12.16 9.88 -3.18
C ASP A 42 -10.95 9.08 -3.68
N ASN A 43 -9.88 8.97 -2.88
CA ASN A 43 -8.70 8.17 -3.24
C ASN A 43 -9.05 6.67 -3.37
N THR A 44 -9.92 6.16 -2.51
CA THR A 44 -10.40 4.77 -2.60
C THR A 44 -11.24 4.57 -3.86
N LEU A 45 -12.12 5.51 -4.16
CA LEU A 45 -12.98 5.46 -5.34
C LEU A 45 -12.17 5.63 -6.63
N ARG A 46 -11.12 6.45 -6.64
CA ARG A 46 -10.16 6.56 -7.74
C ARG A 46 -9.50 5.22 -8.02
N ASP A 47 -8.91 4.58 -7.00
CA ASP A 47 -8.28 3.27 -7.15
C ASP A 47 -9.24 2.21 -7.69
N LEU A 48 -10.46 2.16 -7.15
CA LEU A 48 -11.50 1.24 -7.60
C LEU A 48 -11.82 1.43 -9.09
N ARG A 49 -12.02 2.68 -9.53
CA ARG A 49 -12.31 3.01 -10.93
C ARG A 49 -11.16 2.63 -11.85
N GLN A 50 -9.92 2.96 -11.48
CA GLN A 50 -8.74 2.64 -12.29
C GLN A 50 -8.58 1.13 -12.47
N LYS A 51 -8.76 0.34 -11.39
CA LYS A 51 -8.76 -1.13 -11.47
C LYS A 51 -9.84 -1.66 -12.41
N LEU A 52 -11.10 -1.24 -12.21
CA LEU A 52 -12.24 -1.75 -12.99
C LEU A 52 -12.19 -1.31 -14.47
N ARG A 53 -11.60 -0.15 -14.76
CA ARG A 53 -11.30 0.29 -16.14
C ARG A 53 -10.14 -0.47 -16.78
N GLY A 54 -9.27 -1.07 -15.97
CA GLY A 54 -8.12 -1.86 -16.42
C GLY A 54 -6.84 -1.06 -16.58
N ASP A 55 -6.71 0.08 -15.90
CA ASP A 55 -5.51 0.93 -15.96
C ASP A 55 -4.26 0.19 -15.48
N TYR A 56 -4.44 -0.78 -14.58
CA TYR A 56 -3.37 -1.58 -13.99
C TYR A 56 -3.39 -3.04 -14.44
N LYS A 57 -4.18 -3.42 -15.46
CA LYS A 57 -4.42 -4.83 -15.83
C LYS A 57 -3.15 -5.60 -16.25
N GLU A 58 -2.14 -4.88 -16.74
CA GLU A 58 -0.85 -5.45 -17.16
C GLU A 58 0.11 -5.66 -15.97
N GLU A 59 -0.20 -5.06 -14.81
CA GLU A 59 0.65 -5.10 -13.61
C GLU A 59 0.00 -5.89 -12.47
N CYS A 60 -1.33 -5.83 -12.36
CA CYS A 60 -2.10 -6.29 -11.21
C CYS A 60 -3.34 -7.09 -11.63
N ILE A 61 -3.68 -8.07 -10.80
CA ILE A 61 -4.94 -8.81 -10.82
C ILE A 61 -5.78 -8.31 -9.64
N ASP A 62 -7.02 -7.95 -9.93
CA ASP A 62 -8.00 -7.49 -8.94
C ASP A 62 -9.26 -8.35 -9.01
N ASN A 63 -9.55 -9.05 -7.92
CA ASN A 63 -10.68 -9.95 -7.79
C ASN A 63 -11.69 -9.38 -6.78
N PHE A 64 -12.94 -9.26 -7.21
CA PHE A 64 -14.07 -8.84 -6.38
C PHE A 64 -15.03 -10.00 -6.20
N PHE A 65 -15.47 -10.24 -4.97
CA PHE A 65 -16.51 -11.22 -4.65
C PHE A 65 -17.74 -10.46 -4.22
N ILE A 66 -18.83 -10.63 -4.96
CA ILE A 66 -20.06 -9.88 -4.78
C ILE A 66 -21.17 -10.82 -4.35
N GLY A 67 -21.91 -10.43 -3.32
CA GLY A 67 -23.14 -11.08 -2.93
C GLY A 67 -24.32 -10.22 -3.35
N GLU A 68 -25.22 -10.76 -4.16
CA GLU A 68 -26.44 -10.09 -4.59
C GLU A 68 -27.69 -10.77 -3.99
N ILE A 69 -28.66 -9.97 -3.56
CA ILE A 69 -30.01 -10.40 -3.14
C ILE A 69 -31.00 -9.62 -4.00
N ASN A 70 -31.88 -10.31 -4.72
CA ASN A 70 -32.84 -9.69 -5.66
C ASN A 70 -32.14 -8.71 -6.63
N ASP A 71 -31.03 -9.14 -7.25
CA ASP A 71 -30.20 -8.38 -8.19
C ASP A 71 -29.62 -7.06 -7.65
N LYS A 72 -29.62 -6.86 -6.33
CA LYS A 72 -28.97 -5.74 -5.65
C LYS A 72 -27.75 -6.23 -4.89
N ILE A 73 -26.65 -5.48 -4.97
CA ILE A 73 -25.45 -5.78 -4.19
C ILE A 73 -25.79 -5.64 -2.70
N ALA A 74 -25.64 -6.75 -1.97
CA ALA A 74 -25.87 -6.83 -0.53
C ALA A 74 -24.55 -6.84 0.25
N GLY A 75 -23.46 -7.31 -0.37
CA GLY A 75 -22.12 -7.25 0.20
C GLY A 75 -21.04 -7.50 -0.84
N GLN A 76 -19.82 -7.09 -0.51
CA GLN A 76 -18.65 -7.34 -1.33
C GLN A 76 -17.38 -7.47 -0.49
N LEU A 77 -16.39 -8.14 -1.05
CA LEU A 77 -14.99 -8.05 -0.64
C LEU A 77 -14.09 -8.05 -1.88
N TRP A 78 -12.88 -7.54 -1.71
CA TRP A 78 -11.89 -7.46 -2.78
C TRP A 78 -10.54 -7.96 -2.29
N TYR A 79 -9.78 -8.58 -3.19
CA TYR A 79 -8.34 -8.70 -3.02
C TYR A 79 -7.63 -8.50 -4.36
N GLY A 80 -6.40 -7.98 -4.31
CA GLY A 80 -5.60 -7.75 -5.49
C GLY A 80 -4.12 -7.94 -5.23
N TYR A 81 -3.39 -8.28 -6.28
CA TYR A 81 -1.96 -8.62 -6.20
C TYR A 81 -1.27 -8.37 -7.55
N PRO A 82 0.05 -8.16 -7.57
CA PRO A 82 0.79 -7.95 -8.80
C PRO A 82 1.06 -9.29 -9.48
N ILE A 83 0.98 -9.35 -10.81
CA ILE A 83 1.02 -10.61 -11.60
C ILE A 83 2.26 -11.47 -11.28
N ASN A 84 3.41 -10.82 -11.08
CA ASN A 84 4.71 -11.48 -10.91
C ASN A 84 5.28 -11.34 -9.49
N ARG A 85 4.43 -11.09 -8.48
CA ARG A 85 4.89 -10.87 -7.09
C ARG A 85 4.11 -11.71 -6.09
N SER A 86 4.68 -11.85 -4.89
CA SER A 86 4.18 -12.80 -3.89
C SER A 86 3.27 -12.21 -2.81
N VAL A 87 3.09 -10.89 -2.83
CA VAL A 87 2.36 -10.15 -1.80
C VAL A 87 1.24 -9.35 -2.43
N GLY A 88 0.03 -9.48 -1.88
CA GLY A 88 -1.13 -8.69 -2.26
C GLY A 88 -1.81 -8.03 -1.07
N ASN A 89 -2.95 -7.40 -1.35
CA ASN A 89 -3.79 -6.75 -0.36
C ASN A 89 -5.19 -7.35 -0.40
N PHE A 90 -5.79 -7.49 0.78
CA PHE A 90 -7.18 -7.85 0.98
C PHE A 90 -7.91 -6.66 1.60
N GLY A 91 -9.11 -6.35 1.11
CA GLY A 91 -9.80 -5.16 1.60
C GLY A 91 -11.13 -4.88 0.94
N HIS A 92 -11.53 -3.61 1.07
CA HIS A 92 -12.83 -3.07 0.68
C HIS A 92 -14.06 -3.82 1.21
N VAL A 93 -13.92 -4.78 2.14
CA VAL A 93 -15.04 -5.56 2.69
C VAL A 93 -16.17 -4.64 3.17
N TYR A 94 -17.36 -4.86 2.64
CA TYR A 94 -18.55 -4.10 3.02
C TYR A 94 -19.82 -4.93 2.87
N THR A 95 -20.78 -4.71 3.76
CA THR A 95 -22.14 -5.27 3.68
C THR A 95 -23.10 -4.12 3.91
N ALA A 96 -24.07 -3.99 3.01
CA ALA A 96 -25.14 -2.99 3.09
C ALA A 96 -25.82 -3.06 4.47
N LEU A 97 -26.19 -1.91 5.02
CA LEU A 97 -26.68 -1.80 6.40
C LEU A 97 -27.87 -2.72 6.67
N GLU A 98 -28.83 -2.73 5.75
CA GLU A 98 -30.05 -3.53 5.73
C GLU A 98 -29.81 -5.04 5.56
N HIS A 99 -28.60 -5.43 5.15
CA HIS A 99 -28.21 -6.82 4.93
C HIS A 99 -27.18 -7.35 5.96
N ARG A 100 -26.82 -6.54 6.98
CA ARG A 100 -25.90 -6.96 8.05
C ARG A 100 -26.48 -8.08 8.91
N LYS A 101 -25.58 -8.85 9.54
CA LYS A 101 -25.90 -9.99 10.43
C LYS A 101 -26.63 -11.16 9.76
N LYS A 102 -26.74 -11.16 8.43
CA LYS A 102 -27.35 -12.26 7.67
C LYS A 102 -26.36 -13.37 7.27
N GLY A 103 -25.07 -13.17 7.53
CA GLY A 103 -23.99 -14.13 7.20
C GLY A 103 -23.32 -13.92 5.84
N ILE A 104 -23.65 -12.84 5.12
CA ILE A 104 -23.15 -12.57 3.75
C ILE A 104 -21.62 -12.56 3.69
N THR A 105 -20.94 -11.81 4.55
CA THR A 105 -19.47 -11.76 4.56
C THR A 105 -18.87 -13.16 4.73
N ASN A 106 -19.43 -13.98 5.61
CA ASN A 106 -18.93 -15.33 5.86
C ASN A 106 -19.10 -16.23 4.62
N GLU A 107 -20.19 -16.07 3.87
CA GLU A 107 -20.35 -16.80 2.61
C GLU A 107 -19.34 -16.33 1.55
N LEU A 108 -19.13 -15.01 1.40
CA LEU A 108 -18.15 -14.47 0.46
C LEU A 108 -16.71 -14.90 0.80
N MET A 109 -16.35 -14.91 2.08
CA MET A 109 -15.03 -15.30 2.55
C MET A 109 -14.66 -16.73 2.15
N LYS A 110 -15.62 -17.67 2.10
CA LYS A 110 -15.34 -19.07 1.69
C LYS A 110 -14.76 -19.14 0.28
N TYR A 111 -15.43 -18.50 -0.69
CA TYR A 111 -14.98 -18.48 -2.08
C TYR A 111 -13.70 -17.68 -2.27
N PHE A 112 -13.55 -16.58 -1.51
CA PHE A 112 -12.29 -15.85 -1.48
C PHE A 112 -11.11 -16.71 -1.02
N ILE A 113 -11.29 -17.50 0.05
CA ILE A 113 -10.24 -18.39 0.55
C ILE A 113 -9.92 -19.50 -0.48
N GLU A 114 -10.93 -20.06 -1.13
CA GLU A 114 -10.73 -21.03 -2.22
C GLU A 114 -9.90 -20.42 -3.37
N ASP A 115 -10.24 -19.20 -3.81
CA ASP A 115 -9.54 -18.49 -4.89
C ASP A 115 -8.11 -18.08 -4.50
N PHE A 116 -7.92 -17.60 -3.27
CA PHE A 116 -6.59 -17.29 -2.73
C PHE A 116 -5.71 -18.55 -2.67
N ASN A 117 -6.25 -19.69 -2.24
CA ASN A 117 -5.51 -20.94 -2.20
C ASN A 117 -5.09 -21.39 -3.61
N ALA A 118 -5.91 -21.15 -4.63
CA ALA A 118 -5.64 -21.48 -6.02
C ALA A 118 -4.63 -20.54 -6.72
N CYS A 119 -4.50 -19.28 -6.29
CA CYS A 119 -3.59 -18.32 -6.92
C CYS A 119 -2.12 -18.49 -6.49
N ASN A 120 -1.16 -17.79 -7.11
CA ASN A 120 0.28 -17.90 -6.81
C ASN A 120 0.76 -16.98 -5.65
N VAL A 121 -0.12 -16.15 -5.11
CA VAL A 121 0.20 -15.20 -4.03
C VAL A 121 0.48 -15.94 -2.73
N LYS A 122 1.51 -15.53 -2.00
CA LYS A 122 1.92 -16.16 -0.73
C LYS A 122 1.31 -15.48 0.50
N ALA A 123 1.07 -14.18 0.41
CA ALA A 123 0.55 -13.37 1.51
C ALA A 123 -0.45 -12.32 1.03
N LEU A 124 -1.59 -12.20 1.72
CA LEU A 124 -2.50 -11.07 1.59
C LEU A 124 -2.54 -10.30 2.90
N LEU A 125 -2.21 -9.02 2.85
CA LEU A 125 -2.25 -8.16 4.03
C LEU A 125 -3.52 -7.31 4.03
N CYS A 126 -3.98 -6.96 5.21
CA CYS A 126 -5.06 -6.00 5.39
C CYS A 126 -4.90 -5.28 6.74
N GLY A 127 -5.84 -4.40 7.07
CA GLY A 127 -5.92 -3.81 8.39
C GLY A 127 -7.35 -3.50 8.77
N THR A 128 -7.65 -3.54 10.06
CA THR A 128 -8.94 -3.15 10.61
C THR A 128 -8.76 -2.49 11.98
N GLY A 129 -9.48 -1.39 12.19
CA GLY A 129 -9.55 -0.72 13.49
C GLY A 129 -10.56 -1.36 14.45
N SER A 130 -11.10 -2.54 14.14
CA SER A 130 -12.21 -3.14 14.88
C SER A 130 -11.98 -4.61 15.19
N ALA A 131 -11.96 -4.95 16.49
CA ALA A 131 -11.78 -6.31 16.99
C ALA A 131 -12.85 -7.30 16.50
N TRP A 132 -14.12 -6.87 16.37
CA TRP A 132 -15.16 -7.77 15.88
C TRP A 132 -15.02 -8.05 14.38
N ILE A 133 -14.52 -7.09 13.59
CA ILE A 133 -14.19 -7.31 12.17
C ILE A 133 -12.97 -8.22 12.06
N ALA A 134 -11.93 -7.96 12.87
CA ALA A 134 -10.74 -8.79 12.91
C ALA A 134 -11.10 -10.24 13.23
N LYS A 135 -11.99 -10.47 14.19
CA LYS A 135 -12.49 -11.81 14.54
C LYS A 135 -13.02 -12.58 13.34
N ILE A 136 -13.77 -11.93 12.44
CA ILE A 136 -14.24 -12.58 11.21
C ILE A 136 -13.04 -13.08 10.40
N TYR A 137 -12.02 -12.25 10.18
CA TYR A 137 -10.84 -12.63 9.40
C TYR A 137 -10.01 -13.72 10.09
N LEU A 138 -9.87 -13.65 11.42
CA LEU A 138 -9.18 -14.67 12.22
C LEU A 138 -9.87 -16.04 12.10
N ASP A 139 -11.21 -16.07 12.10
CA ASP A 139 -11.99 -17.31 11.89
C ASP A 139 -11.75 -17.92 10.47
N PHE A 140 -11.24 -17.13 9.52
CA PHE A 140 -10.82 -17.56 8.17
C PHE A 140 -9.30 -17.71 8.00
N GLY A 141 -8.54 -17.76 9.09
CA GLY A 141 -7.11 -18.08 9.08
C GLY A 141 -6.16 -16.89 8.89
N PHE A 142 -6.66 -15.66 8.94
CA PHE A 142 -5.78 -14.51 9.11
C PHE A 142 -5.11 -14.57 10.49
N VAL A 143 -3.93 -13.96 10.60
CA VAL A 143 -3.22 -13.74 11.85
C VAL A 143 -2.87 -12.27 11.99
N THR A 144 -2.77 -11.78 13.22
CA THR A 144 -2.32 -10.40 13.46
C THR A 144 -0.83 -10.25 13.14
N VAL A 145 -0.48 -9.12 12.53
CA VAL A 145 0.91 -8.76 12.22
C VAL A 145 1.72 -8.56 13.49
N VAL A 146 1.12 -7.86 14.47
CA VAL A 146 1.72 -7.63 15.78
C VAL A 146 1.23 -8.72 16.72
N PRO A 147 2.10 -9.63 17.20
CA PRO A 147 1.69 -10.75 18.06
C PRO A 147 0.97 -10.26 19.33
N GLY A 148 -0.09 -10.97 19.71
CA GLY A 148 -0.86 -10.69 20.93
C GLY A 148 -1.90 -9.58 20.80
N THR A 149 -2.04 -8.94 19.63
CA THR A 149 -3.14 -8.01 19.34
C THR A 149 -4.38 -8.75 18.85
N ASP A 150 -5.56 -8.15 19.04
CA ASP A 150 -6.87 -8.66 18.60
C ASP A 150 -7.42 -7.95 17.35
N HIS A 151 -6.77 -6.87 16.90
CA HIS A 151 -7.06 -6.12 15.67
C HIS A 151 -5.83 -5.32 15.22
N GLY A 152 -6.00 -4.49 14.18
CA GLY A 152 -4.92 -3.76 13.53
C GLY A 152 -4.55 -4.42 12.20
N PRO A 153 -3.27 -4.39 11.80
CA PRO A 153 -2.82 -5.06 10.59
C PRO A 153 -2.87 -6.58 10.74
N LEU A 154 -3.38 -7.26 9.71
CA LEU A 154 -3.46 -8.71 9.64
C LEU A 154 -2.83 -9.23 8.35
N VAL A 155 -2.49 -10.51 8.35
CA VAL A 155 -2.01 -11.22 7.17
C VAL A 155 -2.68 -12.58 7.07
N LEU A 156 -3.10 -12.94 5.86
CA LEU A 156 -3.41 -14.31 5.48
C LEU A 156 -2.21 -14.89 4.76
N LEU A 157 -1.66 -15.99 5.28
CA LEU A 157 -0.46 -16.63 4.76
C LEU A 157 -0.79 -17.99 4.17
N LYS A 158 -0.18 -18.32 3.03
CA LYS A 158 -0.07 -19.71 2.60
C LYS A 158 0.84 -20.49 3.54
N LYS A 159 0.56 -21.78 3.70
CA LYS A 159 1.27 -22.66 4.64
C LYS A 159 2.79 -22.68 4.40
N GLU A 160 3.21 -22.64 3.14
CA GLU A 160 4.60 -22.61 2.71
C GLU A 160 5.31 -21.27 2.97
N ALA A 161 4.56 -20.18 3.14
CA ALA A 161 5.11 -18.85 3.39
C ALA A 161 5.62 -18.69 4.83
N GLY A 162 4.98 -19.36 5.79
CA GLY A 162 5.33 -19.33 7.21
C GLY A 162 4.09 -19.38 8.09
N LYS A 163 4.30 -19.34 9.42
CA LYS A 163 3.19 -19.36 10.41
C LYS A 163 2.86 -17.99 10.97
N SER A 164 3.74 -17.02 10.78
CA SER A 164 3.58 -15.65 11.30
C SER A 164 4.11 -14.63 10.30
N PHE A 165 3.63 -13.39 10.43
CA PHE A 165 4.16 -12.27 9.65
C PHE A 165 5.65 -12.09 9.87
N THR A 166 6.15 -12.21 11.10
CA THR A 166 7.57 -12.08 11.45
C THR A 166 8.44 -13.10 10.69
N GLU A 167 8.02 -14.37 10.67
CA GLU A 167 8.74 -15.42 9.91
C GLU A 167 8.73 -15.13 8.41
N PHE A 168 7.58 -14.71 7.87
CA PHE A 168 7.46 -14.37 6.45
C PHE A 168 8.34 -13.17 6.10
N ALA A 169 8.30 -12.10 6.90
CA ALA A 169 9.08 -10.88 6.70
C ALA A 169 10.59 -11.12 6.78
N ALA A 170 11.04 -11.95 7.73
CA ALA A 170 12.45 -12.31 7.85
C ALA A 170 12.98 -13.03 6.60
N LYS A 171 12.17 -13.92 6.00
CA LYS A 171 12.53 -14.61 4.74
C LYS A 171 12.45 -13.68 3.52
N TYR A 172 11.48 -12.76 3.54
CA TYR A 172 11.27 -11.81 2.44
C TYR A 172 12.42 -10.79 2.38
N TYR A 173 12.78 -10.18 3.52
CA TYR A 173 13.88 -9.22 3.61
C TYR A 173 15.21 -9.90 3.98
N SER A 174 15.74 -10.73 3.08
CA SER A 174 17.08 -11.32 3.21
C SER A 174 18.16 -10.24 3.22
N PRO A 175 18.93 -10.05 4.31
CA PRO A 175 19.98 -9.03 4.38
C PRO A 175 21.05 -9.22 3.31
N GLY A 176 21.60 -8.11 2.81
CA GLY A 176 22.78 -8.11 1.93
C GLY A 176 22.52 -8.30 0.43
N SER A 177 21.26 -8.50 0.00
CA SER A 177 20.91 -8.51 -1.43
C SER A 177 21.11 -7.12 -2.02
N ALA A 178 21.73 -7.02 -3.21
CA ALA A 178 21.85 -5.74 -3.90
C ALA A 178 20.46 -5.20 -4.28
N ILE A 179 20.29 -3.87 -4.22
CA ILE A 179 19.05 -3.19 -4.63
C ILE A 179 19.23 -2.38 -5.91
N ALA A 180 18.25 -2.48 -6.78
CA ALA A 180 18.07 -1.64 -7.95
C ALA A 180 16.97 -0.61 -7.69
N ALA A 181 17.06 0.53 -8.39
CA ALA A 181 16.07 1.58 -8.35
C ALA A 181 15.24 1.49 -9.63
N HIS A 182 13.92 1.36 -9.48
CA HIS A 182 12.98 1.28 -10.59
C HIS A 182 11.98 2.41 -10.50
N ARG A 183 11.52 2.92 -11.65
CA ARG A 183 10.37 3.83 -11.67
C ARG A 183 9.20 3.13 -10.98
N GLY A 184 8.61 3.80 -10.00
CA GLY A 184 7.47 3.28 -9.26
C GLY A 184 6.22 3.21 -10.15
N THR A 185 5.52 2.09 -10.08
CA THR A 185 4.22 1.84 -10.71
C THR A 185 3.28 1.15 -9.72
N SER A 186 2.09 0.74 -10.16
CA SER A 186 1.11 0.03 -9.32
C SER A 186 1.61 -1.33 -8.79
N VAL A 187 2.54 -1.96 -9.51
CA VAL A 187 3.10 -3.28 -9.19
C VAL A 187 3.71 -3.36 -7.79
N TYR A 188 4.24 -2.25 -7.25
CA TYR A 188 4.93 -2.21 -5.96
C TYR A 188 4.02 -1.80 -4.79
N LYS A 189 2.78 -1.36 -5.06
CA LYS A 189 1.97 -0.67 -4.04
C LYS A 189 1.68 -1.54 -2.82
N TYR A 190 1.38 -2.83 -3.02
CA TYR A 190 1.02 -3.71 -1.92
C TYR A 190 2.22 -4.04 -1.03
N GLU A 191 3.41 -4.23 -1.61
CA GLU A 191 4.60 -4.47 -0.83
C GLU A 191 5.02 -3.21 -0.05
N ILE A 192 4.90 -2.02 -0.64
CA ILE A 192 5.27 -0.80 0.08
C ILE A 192 4.23 -0.43 1.14
N ASP A 193 2.95 -0.36 0.77
CA ASP A 193 1.88 0.11 1.68
C ASP A 193 1.44 -0.95 2.69
N LYS A 194 1.80 -2.23 2.49
CA LYS A 194 1.48 -3.30 3.42
C LYS A 194 2.71 -3.98 3.96
N MET A 195 3.55 -4.58 3.12
CA MET A 195 4.69 -5.37 3.60
C MET A 195 5.71 -4.50 4.37
N LEU A 196 6.21 -3.44 3.74
CA LEU A 196 7.20 -2.52 4.30
C LEU A 196 6.62 -1.71 5.46
N ALA A 197 5.42 -1.16 5.31
CA ALA A 197 4.74 -0.43 6.37
C ALA A 197 4.51 -1.28 7.63
N ASN A 198 4.08 -2.53 7.47
CA ASN A 198 3.81 -3.42 8.60
C ASN A 198 5.08 -3.92 9.30
N ILE A 199 6.18 -4.15 8.56
CA ILE A 199 7.46 -4.50 9.21
C ILE A 199 8.06 -3.31 9.95
N PHE A 200 7.84 -2.07 9.49
CA PHE A 200 8.23 -0.88 10.23
C PHE A 200 7.43 -0.75 11.52
N LEU A 201 6.10 -0.93 11.45
CA LEU A 201 5.26 -0.95 12.63
C LEU A 201 5.73 -2.01 13.64
N LEU A 202 5.96 -3.25 13.19
CA LEU A 202 6.40 -4.35 14.04
C LEU A 202 7.72 -4.03 14.76
N ASN A 203 8.65 -3.36 14.06
CA ASN A 203 9.96 -3.00 14.59
C ASN A 203 9.97 -1.65 15.34
N GLY A 204 8.81 -1.01 15.53
CA GLY A 204 8.72 0.31 16.18
C GLY A 204 9.40 1.44 15.39
N ILE A 205 9.57 1.27 14.08
CA ILE A 205 10.21 2.25 13.19
C ILE A 205 9.15 3.28 12.79
N VAL A 206 9.42 4.55 13.10
CA VAL A 206 8.56 5.67 12.74
C VAL A 206 9.09 6.31 11.46
N MET A 207 8.23 6.42 10.45
CA MET A 207 8.52 7.20 9.24
C MET A 207 8.23 8.67 9.53
N HIS A 208 9.25 9.42 9.95
CA HIS A 208 9.07 10.86 10.17
C HIS A 208 8.86 11.58 8.85
N ARG A 209 7.69 12.22 8.70
CA ARG A 209 7.29 13.05 7.57
C ARG A 209 6.88 14.42 8.11
N ILE A 210 7.39 15.49 7.50
CA ILE A 210 7.19 16.87 7.98
C ILE A 210 6.56 17.73 6.89
N MET A 211 5.78 18.75 7.29
CA MET A 211 5.00 19.68 6.45
C MET A 211 3.75 19.07 5.79
N ALA A 212 3.11 19.84 4.90
CA ALA A 212 1.89 19.44 4.21
C ALA A 212 2.20 18.39 3.13
N ALA A 213 1.66 17.19 3.31
CA ALA A 213 1.50 16.18 2.27
C ALA A 213 2.77 15.54 1.68
N ALA A 214 3.77 15.20 2.49
CA ALA A 214 4.52 13.98 2.17
C ALA A 214 3.47 12.85 2.04
N PRO A 215 3.25 12.27 0.84
CA PRO A 215 2.11 11.40 0.57
C PRO A 215 2.00 10.34 1.65
N LEU A 216 0.80 10.12 2.22
CA LEU A 216 0.59 9.26 3.38
C LEU A 216 0.85 7.79 3.06
N SER A 217 0.70 7.41 1.79
CA SER A 217 0.99 6.09 1.26
C SER A 217 1.69 6.18 -0.09
N TYR A 218 2.30 5.08 -0.51
CA TYR A 218 2.80 4.92 -1.86
C TYR A 218 1.67 5.06 -2.88
N GLN A 219 0.47 4.58 -2.58
CA GLN A 219 -0.69 4.75 -3.45
C GLN A 219 -1.05 6.23 -3.69
N GLU A 220 -1.01 7.07 -2.66
CA GLU A 220 -1.22 8.51 -2.82
C GLU A 220 -0.08 9.13 -3.66
N ALA A 221 1.16 8.72 -3.40
CA ALA A 221 2.32 9.15 -4.16
C ALA A 221 2.23 8.75 -5.65
N LEU A 222 1.70 7.55 -5.94
CA LEU A 222 1.45 7.05 -7.28
C LEU A 222 0.43 7.92 -8.02
N PHE A 223 -0.68 8.25 -7.38
CA PHE A 223 -1.68 9.15 -7.95
C PHE A 223 -1.10 10.53 -8.27
N MET A 224 -0.27 11.08 -7.39
CA MET A 224 0.43 12.33 -7.66
C MET A 224 1.39 12.22 -8.85
N ALA A 225 2.13 11.12 -8.97
CA ALA A 225 3.02 10.88 -10.10
C ALA A 225 2.26 10.71 -11.43
N GLU A 226 1.11 10.04 -11.42
CA GLU A 226 0.18 9.91 -12.56
C GLU A 226 -0.37 11.26 -13.01
N ASP A 227 -0.71 12.11 -12.04
CA ASP A 227 -1.16 13.49 -12.23
C ASP A 227 0.00 14.43 -12.63
N GLN A 228 1.15 13.88 -13.02
CA GLN A 228 2.37 14.58 -13.44
C GLN A 228 2.97 15.52 -12.40
N LYS A 229 2.71 15.28 -11.11
CA LYS A 229 3.31 16.07 -10.02
C LYS A 229 4.73 15.64 -9.66
N GLY A 230 5.30 14.66 -10.36
CA GLY A 230 6.69 14.28 -10.18
C GLY A 230 6.97 12.82 -10.54
N ILE A 231 7.74 12.15 -9.70
CA ILE A 231 8.14 10.75 -9.85
C ILE A 231 8.23 10.04 -8.50
N ILE A 232 7.99 8.75 -8.55
CA ILE A 232 8.24 7.81 -7.45
C ILE A 232 9.18 6.72 -7.92
N THR A 233 9.94 6.15 -7.00
CA THR A 233 10.93 5.11 -7.27
C THR A 233 10.76 3.98 -6.24
N ALA A 234 10.79 2.74 -6.68
CA ALA A 234 10.84 1.56 -5.80
C ALA A 234 12.28 1.03 -5.73
N ALA A 235 12.71 0.60 -4.54
CA ALA A 235 13.91 -0.20 -4.37
C ALA A 235 13.51 -1.67 -4.51
N GLU A 236 14.15 -2.40 -5.42
CA GLU A 236 13.92 -3.83 -5.63
C GLU A 236 15.21 -4.60 -5.41
N ALA A 237 15.17 -5.59 -4.53
CA ALA A 237 16.28 -6.49 -4.26
C ALA A 237 16.33 -7.64 -5.28
N GLU A 238 17.50 -8.27 -5.44
CA GLU A 238 17.70 -9.41 -6.35
C GLU A 238 16.74 -10.59 -6.08
N ASN A 239 16.31 -10.76 -4.84
CA ASN A 239 15.31 -11.77 -4.44
C ASN A 239 13.85 -11.31 -4.67
N SER A 240 13.65 -10.22 -5.41
CA SER A 240 12.37 -9.55 -5.67
C SER A 240 11.68 -8.97 -4.43
N ALA A 241 12.40 -8.79 -3.32
CA ALA A 241 11.87 -8.03 -2.19
C ALA A 241 11.81 -6.53 -2.54
N ILE A 242 10.84 -5.80 -1.99
CA ILE A 242 10.76 -4.34 -2.10
C ILE A 242 11.15 -3.70 -0.76
N PRO A 243 12.46 -3.52 -0.49
CA PRO A 243 12.92 -2.98 0.79
C PRO A 243 12.69 -1.49 0.96
N GLY A 244 12.23 -0.76 -0.06
CA GLY A 244 12.08 0.68 0.08
C GLY A 244 11.50 1.37 -1.13
N TRP A 245 11.40 2.68 -1.00
CA TRP A 245 10.92 3.56 -2.03
C TRP A 245 11.38 5.00 -1.76
N ALA A 246 11.32 5.81 -2.80
CA ALA A 246 11.59 7.23 -2.77
C ALA A 246 10.53 7.97 -3.58
N TYR A 247 10.36 9.26 -3.31
CA TYR A 247 9.50 10.11 -4.11
C TYR A 247 10.12 11.49 -4.26
N ILE A 248 9.86 12.11 -5.42
CA ILE A 248 10.21 13.48 -5.75
C ILE A 248 8.94 14.10 -6.33
N LEU A 249 8.16 14.76 -5.48
CA LEU A 249 6.79 15.17 -5.80
C LEU A 249 6.54 16.63 -5.44
N ASN A 250 5.83 17.36 -6.29
CA ASN A 250 5.26 18.63 -5.95
C ASN A 250 3.98 18.40 -5.11
N THR A 251 4.12 18.52 -3.79
CA THR A 251 3.04 18.33 -2.82
C THR A 251 2.35 19.64 -2.45
N GLY A 252 2.91 20.77 -2.91
CA GLY A 252 2.43 22.10 -2.63
C GLY A 252 1.36 22.60 -3.59
N SER A 253 1.00 23.86 -3.41
CA SER A 253 0.14 24.63 -4.30
C SER A 253 0.81 24.93 -5.64
N LEU A 254 0.04 25.47 -6.60
CA LEU A 254 0.58 25.94 -7.88
C LEU A 254 1.66 27.04 -7.73
N MET A 255 1.71 27.72 -6.58
CA MET A 255 2.74 28.72 -6.29
C MET A 255 4.08 28.11 -5.89
N GLU A 256 4.09 26.86 -5.40
CA GLU A 256 5.30 26.11 -5.02
C GLU A 256 5.91 25.37 -6.23
N ASN A 257 5.78 25.98 -7.41
CA ASN A 257 6.35 25.45 -8.64
C ASN A 257 7.87 25.29 -8.52
N GLU A 258 8.42 24.29 -9.19
CA GLU A 258 9.85 23.95 -9.19
C GLU A 258 10.47 23.63 -7.81
N SER A 259 9.66 23.33 -6.79
CA SER A 259 10.13 22.97 -5.45
C SER A 259 9.65 21.57 -5.00
N PRO A 260 9.86 20.51 -5.80
CA PRO A 260 9.39 19.18 -5.43
C PRO A 260 10.10 18.65 -4.19
N VAL A 261 9.32 17.91 -3.41
CA VAL A 261 9.71 17.29 -2.17
C VAL A 261 10.36 15.94 -2.43
N PHE A 262 11.61 15.77 -1.98
CA PHE A 262 12.35 14.52 -1.97
C PHE A 262 12.39 13.89 -0.57
N ASP A 263 12.04 12.62 -0.49
CA ASP A 263 12.26 11.75 0.67
C ASP A 263 12.42 10.30 0.22
N PHE A 264 12.94 9.45 1.10
CA PHE A 264 13.10 8.02 0.88
C PHE A 264 12.94 7.21 2.17
N PHE A 265 12.53 5.95 2.01
CA PHE A 265 12.40 4.98 3.08
C PHE A 265 13.02 3.66 2.65
N LEU A 266 13.84 3.07 3.52
CA LEU A 266 14.49 1.79 3.30
C LEU A 266 14.41 0.92 4.55
N HIS A 267 14.25 -0.37 4.34
CA HIS A 267 14.31 -1.37 5.38
C HIS A 267 15.70 -1.40 6.03
N PRO A 268 15.80 -1.57 7.37
CA PRO A 268 17.08 -1.54 8.09
C PRO A 268 18.19 -2.42 7.50
N ALA A 269 17.82 -3.59 6.98
CA ALA A 269 18.75 -4.53 6.35
C ALA A 269 19.43 -4.00 5.06
N TYR A 270 18.97 -2.87 4.53
CA TYR A 270 19.41 -2.29 3.26
C TYR A 270 19.96 -0.86 3.39
N LEU A 271 20.11 -0.33 4.61
CA LEU A 271 20.54 1.06 4.81
C LEU A 271 21.95 1.36 4.31
N SER A 272 22.82 0.35 4.23
CA SER A 272 24.16 0.50 3.62
C SER A 272 24.10 0.87 2.14
N GLN A 273 22.98 0.62 1.46
CA GLN A 273 22.75 0.92 0.04
C GLN A 273 21.96 2.21 -0.17
N ALA A 274 21.61 2.94 0.91
CA ALA A 274 20.78 4.13 0.85
C ALA A 274 21.33 5.21 -0.09
N LYS A 275 22.65 5.45 -0.05
CA LYS A 275 23.30 6.42 -0.93
C LYS A 275 23.11 6.08 -2.41
N GLN A 276 23.41 4.84 -2.80
CA GLN A 276 23.29 4.38 -4.18
C GLN A 276 21.83 4.41 -4.67
N PHE A 277 20.89 4.00 -3.83
CA PHE A 277 19.47 4.04 -4.16
C PHE A 277 18.96 5.48 -4.36
N THR A 278 19.35 6.38 -3.45
CA THR A 278 19.00 7.79 -3.53
C THR A 278 19.60 8.46 -4.78
N GLU A 279 20.88 8.23 -5.07
CA GLU A 279 21.54 8.73 -6.28
C GLU A 279 20.80 8.32 -7.55
N LYS A 280 20.47 7.02 -7.69
CA LYS A 280 19.69 6.53 -8.84
C LYS A 280 18.30 7.14 -8.92
N SER A 281 17.63 7.35 -7.77
CA SER A 281 16.32 8.00 -7.72
C SER A 281 16.37 9.45 -8.20
N LEU A 282 17.43 10.18 -7.83
CA LEU A 282 17.66 11.55 -8.28
C LEU A 282 17.99 11.60 -9.78
N HIS A 283 18.77 10.65 -10.31
CA HIS A 283 19.02 10.55 -11.75
C HIS A 283 17.73 10.29 -12.54
N LEU A 284 16.81 9.44 -12.04
CA LEU A 284 15.51 9.22 -12.67
C LEU A 284 14.66 10.50 -12.69
N ALA A 285 14.74 11.33 -11.65
CA ALA A 285 14.07 12.62 -11.62
C ALA A 285 14.67 13.65 -12.58
N ALA A 286 16.01 13.74 -12.64
CA ALA A 286 16.73 14.57 -13.60
C ALA A 286 16.34 14.22 -15.05
N ALA A 287 16.30 12.92 -15.37
CA ALA A 287 15.85 12.42 -16.67
C ALA A 287 14.39 12.77 -17.00
N LYS A 288 13.56 13.06 -15.99
CA LYS A 288 12.18 13.55 -16.15
C LYS A 288 12.07 15.08 -16.23
N GLY A 289 13.21 15.78 -16.27
CA GLY A 289 13.29 17.24 -16.35
C GLY A 289 13.19 17.98 -15.02
N ILE A 290 13.25 17.27 -13.88
CA ILE A 290 13.26 17.92 -12.57
C ILE A 290 14.64 18.52 -12.31
N LYS A 291 14.68 19.82 -12.02
CA LYS A 291 15.95 20.58 -11.87
C LYS A 291 16.34 20.87 -10.43
N ASN A 292 15.37 20.95 -9.53
CA ASN A 292 15.58 21.26 -8.12
C ASN A 292 14.82 20.25 -7.28
N VAL A 293 15.39 19.86 -6.16
CA VAL A 293 14.72 19.05 -5.13
C VAL A 293 15.04 19.59 -3.76
N TYR A 294 14.09 19.43 -2.86
CA TYR A 294 14.22 19.84 -1.47
C TYR A 294 13.92 18.64 -0.56
N SER A 295 14.47 18.61 0.64
CA SER A 295 14.18 17.61 1.66
C SER A 295 14.03 18.25 3.03
N TRP A 296 13.16 17.68 3.87
CA TRP A 296 12.81 18.21 5.19
C TRP A 296 12.98 17.10 6.20
N PHE A 297 14.12 17.11 6.91
CA PHE A 297 14.46 16.06 7.85
C PHE A 297 14.55 16.60 9.27
N PRO A 298 13.81 16.02 10.23
CA PRO A 298 14.08 16.29 11.62
C PRO A 298 15.50 15.80 11.96
N ALA A 299 16.16 16.46 12.91
CA ALA A 299 17.55 16.17 13.28
C ALA A 299 17.80 14.71 13.74
N VAL A 300 16.74 13.98 14.13
CA VAL A 300 16.81 12.55 14.48
C VAL A 300 17.04 11.64 13.26
N GLU A 301 16.79 12.12 12.04
CA GLU A 301 17.00 11.38 10.78
C GLU A 301 18.45 11.54 10.27
N GLU A 302 19.43 11.24 11.13
CA GLU A 302 20.86 11.45 10.86
C GLU A 302 21.34 10.75 9.57
N LEU A 303 20.85 9.54 9.33
CA LEU A 303 21.18 8.78 8.11
C LEU A 303 20.74 9.51 6.84
N LYS A 304 19.48 9.96 6.79
CA LYS A 304 18.94 10.66 5.61
C LYS A 304 19.70 11.95 5.35
N ILE A 305 20.00 12.70 6.42
CA ILE A 305 20.77 13.94 6.35
C ILE A 305 22.19 13.66 5.82
N SER A 306 22.87 12.63 6.34
CA SER A 306 24.21 12.24 5.88
C SER A 306 24.22 11.85 4.40
N VAL A 307 23.29 10.98 4.00
CA VAL A 307 23.15 10.54 2.59
C VAL A 307 22.93 11.74 1.67
N CYS A 308 22.05 12.68 2.04
CA CYS A 308 21.80 13.85 1.21
C CYS A 308 23.03 14.77 1.11
N ARG A 309 23.73 15.03 2.22
CA ARG A 309 24.95 15.85 2.22
C ARG A 309 26.05 15.22 1.35
N GLU A 310 26.24 13.92 1.46
CA GLU A 310 27.20 13.18 0.62
C GLU A 310 26.85 13.20 -0.87
N LEU A 311 25.57 13.34 -1.20
CA LEU A 311 25.09 13.50 -2.57
C LEU A 311 25.04 14.98 -3.01
N GLY A 312 25.65 15.88 -2.25
CA GLY A 312 25.79 17.29 -2.62
C GLY A 312 24.55 18.15 -2.35
N PHE A 313 23.65 17.73 -1.46
CA PHE A 313 22.63 18.64 -0.96
C PHE A 313 23.28 19.68 -0.03
N SER A 314 22.92 20.95 -0.21
CA SER A 314 23.29 22.04 0.68
C SER A 314 22.16 22.35 1.66
N GLU A 315 22.49 22.82 2.86
CA GLU A 315 21.49 23.33 3.80
C GLU A 315 20.90 24.64 3.27
N ALA A 316 19.59 24.66 3.02
CA ALA A 316 18.84 25.85 2.61
C ALA A 316 18.31 26.62 3.84
N ALA A 317 17.90 25.90 4.88
CA ALA A 317 17.46 26.47 6.15
C ALA A 317 17.50 25.44 7.29
N CYS A 318 17.50 25.93 8.54
CA CYS A 318 17.34 25.13 9.75
C CYS A 318 16.38 25.82 10.72
N ILE A 319 15.28 25.15 11.06
CA ILE A 319 14.27 25.66 12.01
C ILE A 319 14.49 24.98 13.35
N ARG A 320 14.88 25.75 14.37
CA ARG A 320 15.24 25.21 15.69
C ARG A 320 14.03 24.75 16.48
N GLY A 321 14.11 23.58 17.09
CA GLY A 321 13.08 23.03 17.98
C GLY A 321 11.70 22.85 17.33
N TYR A 322 11.65 22.73 16.00
CA TYR A 322 10.39 22.66 15.25
C TYR A 322 9.66 21.33 15.43
N CYS A 323 10.39 20.21 15.49
CA CYS A 323 9.80 18.88 15.53
C CYS A 323 9.70 18.36 16.96
N LEU A 324 8.49 18.02 17.42
CA LEU A 324 8.29 17.29 18.68
C LEU A 324 8.17 15.79 18.39
N ILE A 325 9.19 15.02 18.77
CA ILE A 325 9.23 13.55 18.56
C ILE A 325 9.47 12.88 19.90
N GLN A 326 8.55 12.01 20.31
CA GLN A 326 8.60 11.29 21.59
C GLN A 326 8.87 12.23 22.80
N GLY A 327 8.24 13.41 22.80
CA GLY A 327 8.39 14.39 23.88
C GLY A 327 9.70 15.20 23.87
N LYS A 328 10.55 15.05 22.84
CA LYS A 328 11.79 15.82 22.68
C LYS A 328 11.70 16.73 21.44
N ASN A 329 12.25 17.94 21.56
CA ASN A 329 12.32 18.90 20.46
C ASN A 329 13.57 18.64 19.61
N PHE A 330 13.39 18.61 18.30
CA PHE A 330 14.45 18.46 17.30
C PHE A 330 14.39 19.61 16.30
N ASN A 331 15.56 19.98 15.77
CA ASN A 331 15.63 20.92 14.65
C ASN A 331 15.09 20.27 13.38
N LEU A 332 14.52 21.09 12.49
CA LEU A 332 14.18 20.69 11.13
C LEU A 332 15.24 21.23 10.17
N TYR A 333 15.90 20.34 9.44
CA TYR A 333 16.81 20.71 8.36
C TYR A 333 16.07 20.71 7.03
N ILE A 334 16.18 21.80 6.28
CA ILE A 334 15.72 21.92 4.90
C ILE A 334 16.96 21.86 4.01
N LEU A 335 17.07 20.79 3.24
CA LEU A 335 18.18 20.54 2.33
C LEU A 335 17.73 20.77 0.88
N LYS A 336 18.61 21.30 0.04
CA LYS A 336 18.35 21.57 -1.38
C LYS A 336 19.44 20.94 -2.25
N LYS A 337 19.07 20.42 -3.41
CA LYS A 337 20.00 20.04 -4.48
C LYS A 337 19.47 20.51 -5.84
N CYS A 338 20.36 21.07 -6.65
CA CYS A 338 20.14 21.23 -8.08
C CYS A 338 20.54 19.91 -8.77
N LEU A 339 19.67 19.40 -9.63
CA LEU A 339 19.93 18.22 -10.44
C LEU A 339 20.46 18.67 -11.80
N ASP A 340 21.51 17.99 -12.26
CA ASP A 340 22.18 18.25 -13.54
C ASP A 340 21.50 17.53 -14.72
#